data_AF-A0A392RSF5-F1
#
_entry.id   AF-A0A392RSF5-F1
#
_cell.length_a   1.000
_cell.length_b   1.000
_cell.length_c   1.000
_cell.angle_alpha   90.00
_cell.angle_beta   90.00
_cell.angle_gamma   90.00
#
_symmetry.space_group_name_H-M   'P 1'
#
loop_
_entity.id
_entity.type
_entity.pdbx_description
1 polymer ?
#
loop_
_entity_poly.entity_id
_entity_poly.type
_entity_poly.pdbx_seq_one_letter_code
_entity_poly.pdbx_strand_id
1 'polypeptide(L)'
;DPTRLEKEVRNAAAECEQAHMDRNIARKLTPAEWREKKKRKLFDDPNTLDIIIVSLYRINDLSNPDARSKVDRNAQYNHLTGCAVICDGISVVVVEGQSKSIRKYGKLMLRRINWSEQLL
;
A
#
# COMPACT_ATOMS: atom_id res chain seq x y z
N ASP A 1 -4.79 -45.02 -37.49
CA ASP A 1 -6.08 -44.47 -37.03
C ASP A 1 -5.88 -43.00 -36.63
N PRO A 2 -6.29 -42.05 -37.49
CA PRO A 2 -6.06 -40.62 -37.28
C PRO A 2 -6.76 -40.08 -36.01
N THR A 3 -7.90 -40.65 -35.63
CA THR A 3 -8.65 -40.24 -34.42
C THR A 3 -7.90 -40.60 -33.13
N ARG A 4 -7.14 -41.70 -33.14
CA ARG A 4 -6.29 -42.09 -32.00
C ARG A 4 -5.14 -41.11 -31.80
N LEU A 5 -4.49 -40.69 -32.89
CA LEU A 5 -3.36 -39.76 -32.84
C LEU A 5 -3.80 -38.35 -32.40
N GLU A 6 -4.95 -37.88 -32.89
CA GLU A 6 -5.54 -36.61 -32.43
C GLU A 6 -5.85 -36.62 -30.92
N LYS A 7 -6.40 -37.75 -30.43
CA LYS A 7 -6.69 -37.93 -29.01
C LYS A 7 -5.42 -37.92 -28.16
N GLU A 8 -4.35 -38.58 -28.61
CA GLU A 8 -3.05 -38.59 -27.93
C GLU A 8 -2.44 -37.18 -27.85
N VAL A 9 -2.45 -36.43 -28.95
CA VAL A 9 -1.96 -35.05 -28.98
C VAL A 9 -2.77 -34.12 -28.08
N ARG A 10 -4.11 -34.27 -28.08
CA ARG A 10 -5.00 -33.48 -27.22
C ARG A 10 -4.74 -33.76 -25.74
N ASN A 11 -4.50 -35.02 -25.37
CA ASN A 11 -4.17 -35.40 -24.00
C ASN A 11 -2.82 -34.82 -23.57
N ALA A 12 -1.78 -34.93 -24.41
CA ALA A 12 -0.47 -34.37 -24.13
C ALA A 12 -0.50 -32.84 -23.97
N ALA A 13 -1.32 -32.14 -24.77
CA ALA A 13 -1.54 -30.71 -24.64
C ALA A 13 -2.25 -30.36 -23.32
N ALA A 14 -3.29 -31.10 -22.95
CA ALA A 14 -3.99 -30.93 -21.69
C ALA A 14 -3.08 -31.18 -20.47
N GLU A 15 -2.22 -32.19 -20.52
CA GLU A 15 -1.23 -32.49 -19.49
C GLU A 15 -0.19 -31.36 -19.35
N CYS A 16 0.30 -30.82 -20.47
CA CYS A 16 1.21 -29.66 -20.46
C CYS A 16 0.55 -28.43 -19.81
N GLU A 17 -0.70 -28.18 -20.17
CA GLU A 17 -1.49 -27.07 -19.62
C GLU A 17 -1.71 -27.24 -18.11
N GLN A 18 -2.13 -28.43 -17.67
CA GLN A 18 -2.33 -28.74 -16.27
C GLN A 18 -1.02 -28.58 -15.48
N ALA A 19 0.08 -29.14 -15.97
CA ALA A 19 1.38 -29.01 -15.32
C ALA A 19 1.85 -27.54 -15.24
N HIS A 20 1.49 -26.70 -16.19
CA HIS A 20 1.74 -25.25 -16.13
C HIS A 20 0.89 -24.57 -15.05
N MET A 21 -0.41 -24.88 -14.98
CA MET A 21 -1.29 -24.37 -13.92
C MET A 21 -0.81 -24.79 -12.54
N ASP A 22 -0.46 -26.07 -12.36
CA ASP A 22 0.04 -26.60 -11.09
C ASP A 22 1.33 -25.91 -10.65
N ARG A 23 2.27 -25.67 -11.58
CA ARG A 23 3.48 -24.88 -11.30
C ARG A 23 3.16 -23.45 -10.88
N ASN A 24 2.16 -22.81 -11.48
CA ASN A 24 1.75 -21.46 -11.12
C ASN A 24 1.06 -21.40 -9.77
N ILE A 25 0.20 -22.38 -9.47
CA ILE A 25 -0.47 -22.51 -8.17
C ILE A 25 0.57 -22.75 -7.08
N ALA A 26 1.52 -23.66 -7.29
CA ALA A 26 2.60 -23.94 -6.34
C ALA A 26 3.51 -22.72 -6.07
N ARG A 27 3.70 -21.83 -7.06
CA ARG A 27 4.47 -20.59 -6.91
C ARG A 27 3.65 -19.39 -6.43
N LYS A 28 2.32 -19.51 -6.41
CA LYS A 28 1.45 -18.40 -6.02
C LYS A 28 1.62 -18.17 -4.53
N LEU A 29 2.22 -17.03 -4.20
CA LEU A 29 2.31 -16.62 -2.80
C LEU A 29 0.91 -16.60 -2.19
N THR A 30 0.83 -17.08 -0.96
CA THR A 30 -0.36 -16.95 -0.12
C THR A 30 -0.63 -15.48 0.17
N PRO A 31 -1.87 -15.11 0.53
CA PRO A 31 -2.19 -13.72 0.89
C PRO A 31 -1.30 -13.16 2.00
N ALA A 32 -0.83 -14.01 2.93
CA ALA A 32 0.10 -13.62 3.99
C ALA A 32 1.50 -13.32 3.45
N GLU A 33 2.05 -14.19 2.61
CA GLU A 33 3.37 -13.98 1.99
C GLU A 33 3.39 -12.77 1.04
N TRP A 34 2.29 -12.51 0.33
CA TRP A 34 2.14 -11.28 -0.46
C TRP A 34 2.21 -10.03 0.41
N ARG A 35 1.52 -10.03 1.55
CA ARG A 35 1.53 -8.92 2.52
C ARG A 35 2.94 -8.70 3.07
N GLU A 36 3.62 -9.77 3.45
CA GLU A 36 4.99 -9.71 3.98
C GLU A 36 6.00 -9.22 2.93
N LYS A 37 5.94 -9.78 1.72
CA LYS A 37 6.78 -9.33 0.60
C LYS A 37 6.57 -7.85 0.29
N LYS A 38 5.32 -7.37 0.38
CA LYS A 38 4.99 -5.95 0.19
C LYS A 38 5.57 -5.10 1.33
N LYS A 39 5.45 -5.53 2.58
CA LYS A 39 6.00 -4.86 3.76
C LYS A 39 7.52 -4.75 3.66
N ARG A 40 8.22 -5.86 3.40
CA ARG A 40 9.68 -5.89 3.22
C ARG A 40 10.17 -4.93 2.15
N LYS A 41 9.50 -4.92 0.99
CA LYS A 41 9.86 -3.99 -0.11
C LYS A 41 9.71 -2.52 0.28
N LEU A 42 8.80 -2.23 1.20
CA LEU A 42 8.43 -0.88 1.59
C LEU A 42 9.30 -0.31 2.71
N PHE A 43 9.63 -1.13 3.71
CA PHE A 43 10.20 -0.68 4.98
C PHE A 43 11.57 -1.27 5.30
N ASP A 44 11.96 -2.40 4.69
CA ASP A 44 13.21 -3.12 5.00
C ASP A 44 14.30 -2.84 3.95
N ASP A 45 14.37 -1.63 3.40
CA ASP A 45 15.42 -1.27 2.44
C ASP A 45 16.69 -0.89 3.22
N PRO A 46 17.75 -1.72 3.20
CA PRO A 46 18.95 -1.54 4.00
C PRO A 46 19.78 -0.31 3.58
N ASN A 47 19.49 0.26 2.41
CA ASN A 47 20.11 1.52 1.95
C ASN A 47 19.42 2.76 2.51
N THR A 48 18.26 2.59 3.14
CA THR A 48 17.63 3.67 3.91
C THR A 48 18.36 3.71 5.24
N LEU A 49 19.46 4.46 5.29
CA LEU A 49 20.11 4.85 6.55
C LEU A 49 19.04 5.33 7.54
N ASP A 50 19.32 5.21 8.85
CA ASP A 50 18.45 5.53 10.01
C ASP A 50 17.99 7.01 10.11
N ILE A 51 17.89 7.70 8.98
CA ILE A 51 17.39 9.06 8.83
C ILE A 51 15.87 9.03 8.98
N ILE A 52 15.41 9.41 10.16
CA ILE A 52 14.01 9.70 10.44
C ILE A 52 13.71 11.10 9.90
N ILE A 53 12.75 11.20 8.97
CA ILE A 53 12.29 12.47 8.42
C ILE A 53 11.00 12.86 9.13
N VAL A 54 10.96 14.08 9.64
CA VAL A 54 9.76 14.69 10.22
C VAL A 54 9.08 15.56 9.17
N SER A 55 7.76 15.49 9.07
CA SER A 55 6.93 16.35 8.23
C SER A 55 5.80 16.95 9.05
N LEU A 56 5.60 18.26 8.88
CA LEU A 56 4.59 19.04 9.58
C LEU A 56 3.60 19.61 8.58
N TYR A 57 2.31 19.46 8.86
CA TYR A 57 1.22 19.94 8.03
C TYR A 57 0.31 20.86 8.85
N ARG A 58 0.10 22.08 8.35
CA ARG A 58 -0.93 23.00 8.85
C ARG A 58 -2.20 22.83 8.03
N ILE A 59 -3.32 22.64 8.70
CA ILE A 59 -4.64 22.46 8.12
C ILE A 59 -5.57 23.48 8.77
N ASN A 60 -6.44 24.14 8.00
CA ASN A 60 -7.34 25.15 8.56
C ASN A 60 -8.48 24.48 9.34
N ASP A 61 -9.12 23.48 8.76
CA ASP A 61 -10.15 22.69 9.43
C ASP A 61 -9.88 21.20 9.25
N LEU A 62 -9.82 20.48 10.38
CA LEU A 62 -9.75 19.03 10.43
C LEU A 62 -10.92 18.49 11.24
N SER A 63 -12.11 19.10 11.17
CA SER A 63 -13.33 18.65 11.86
C SER A 63 -13.91 17.37 11.25
N ASN A 64 -13.82 17.25 9.92
CA ASN A 64 -14.42 16.17 9.15
C ASN A 64 -13.90 14.77 9.55
N PRO A 65 -14.77 13.83 9.97
CA PRO A 65 -14.37 12.49 10.40
C PRO A 65 -13.66 11.66 9.32
N ASP A 66 -14.05 11.80 8.06
CA ASP A 66 -13.45 11.05 6.95
C ASP A 66 -12.02 11.53 6.67
N ALA A 67 -11.80 12.84 6.73
CA ALA A 67 -10.46 13.40 6.60
C ALA A 67 -9.57 12.97 7.78
N ARG A 68 -10.08 13.03 9.01
CA ARG A 68 -9.37 12.53 10.22
C ARG A 68 -9.00 11.06 10.07
N SER A 69 -9.94 10.21 9.66
CA SER A 69 -9.71 8.78 9.47
C SER A 69 -8.68 8.50 8.37
N LYS A 70 -8.71 9.28 7.28
CA LYS A 70 -7.70 9.19 6.20
C LYS A 70 -6.31 9.56 6.72
N VAL A 71 -6.19 10.65 7.48
CA VAL A 71 -4.93 11.10 8.11
C VAL A 71 -4.38 10.00 9.01
N ASP A 72 -5.15 9.53 9.99
CA ASP A 72 -4.72 8.53 10.97
C ASP A 72 -4.39 7.17 10.33
N ARG A 73 -5.32 6.58 9.57
CA ARG A 73 -5.11 5.25 8.97
C ARG A 73 -3.93 5.22 8.01
N ASN A 74 -3.71 6.28 7.23
CA ASN A 74 -2.57 6.31 6.32
C ASN A 74 -1.25 6.54 7.05
N ALA A 75 -1.22 7.21 8.19
CA ALA A 75 -0.03 7.25 9.03
C ALA A 75 0.34 5.83 9.48
N GLN A 76 -0.64 5.08 10.00
CA GLN A 76 -0.47 3.68 10.42
C GLN A 76 -0.04 2.77 9.26
N TYR A 77 -0.69 2.85 8.09
CA TYR A 77 -0.33 2.04 6.91
C TYR A 77 1.07 2.31 6.36
N ASN A 78 1.64 3.49 6.63
CA ASN A 78 2.99 3.84 6.23
C ASN A 78 4.00 3.72 7.39
N HIS A 79 3.62 3.12 8.52
CA HIS A 79 4.47 3.00 9.72
C HIS A 79 5.07 4.34 10.14
N LEU A 80 4.25 5.40 10.09
CA LEU A 80 4.62 6.71 10.60
C LEU A 80 4.18 6.84 12.06
N THR A 81 5.01 7.49 12.86
CA THR A 81 4.70 7.92 14.23
C THR A 81 4.48 9.43 14.26
N GLY A 82 3.96 9.97 15.36
CA GLY A 82 3.70 11.39 15.52
C GLY A 82 2.35 11.68 16.17
N CYS A 83 1.81 12.87 15.96
CA CYS A 83 0.56 13.31 16.57
C CYS A 83 -0.19 14.35 15.72
N ALA A 84 -1.48 14.51 16.01
CA ALA A 84 -2.29 15.60 15.49
C ALA A 84 -2.83 16.42 16.65
N VAL A 85 -2.62 17.73 16.59
CA VAL A 85 -3.20 18.72 17.50
C VAL A 85 -4.30 19.44 16.76
N ILE A 86 -5.53 19.33 17.26
CA ILE A 86 -6.72 19.91 16.65
C ILE A 86 -7.18 21.04 17.57
N CYS A 87 -7.12 22.27 17.06
CA CYS A 87 -7.64 23.45 17.72
C CYS A 87 -8.66 24.13 16.79
N ASP A 88 -9.48 25.01 17.36
CA ASP A 88 -10.43 25.80 16.57
C ASP A 88 -9.67 26.71 15.58
N GLY A 89 -9.99 26.58 14.30
CA GLY A 89 -9.44 27.38 13.20
C GLY A 89 -8.05 26.96 12.70
N ILE A 90 -7.29 26.13 13.43
CA ILE A 90 -6.01 25.56 12.98
C ILE A 90 -5.80 24.17 13.58
N SER A 91 -5.52 23.19 12.72
CA SER A 91 -5.01 21.88 13.10
C SER A 91 -3.58 21.67 12.59
N VAL A 92 -2.75 21.02 13.40
CA VAL A 92 -1.35 20.70 13.06
C VAL A 92 -1.17 19.20 13.15
N VAL A 93 -0.65 18.59 12.08
CA VAL A 93 -0.31 17.16 12.03
C VAL A 93 1.20 17.04 11.88
N VAL A 94 1.83 16.33 12.81
CA VAL A 94 3.25 16.00 12.80
C VAL A 94 3.39 14.50 12.58
N VAL A 95 4.18 14.11 11.58
CA VAL A 95 4.52 12.71 11.35
C VAL A 95 6.02 12.56 11.16
N GLU A 96 6.57 11.45 11.65
CA GLU A 96 7.96 11.09 11.48
C GLU A 96 8.08 9.65 10.94
N GLY A 97 9.11 9.42 10.14
CA GLY A 97 9.44 8.08 9.65
C GLY A 97 10.34 8.10 8.43
N GLN A 98 10.41 6.97 7.75
CA GLN A 98 11.31 6.78 6.61
C GLN A 98 10.88 7.61 5.38
N SER A 99 11.85 7.98 4.54
CA SER A 99 11.64 8.79 3.33
C SER A 99 10.53 8.29 2.40
N LYS A 100 10.44 6.97 2.16
CA LYS A 100 9.40 6.39 1.31
C LYS A 100 7.99 6.57 1.91
N SER A 101 7.86 6.38 3.23
CA SER A 101 6.63 6.55 3.99
C SER A 101 6.18 8.01 3.98
N ILE A 102 7.11 8.93 4.30
CA ILE A 102 6.87 10.37 4.25
C ILE A 102 6.43 10.83 2.86
N ARG A 103 7.10 10.36 1.79
CA ARG A 103 6.72 10.73 0.42
C ARG A 103 5.32 10.24 0.04
N LYS A 104 4.91 9.05 0.50
CA LYS A 104 3.56 8.53 0.26
C LYS A 104 2.51 9.31 1.04
N TYR A 105 2.80 9.61 2.30
CA TYR A 105 1.92 10.38 3.17
C TYR A 105 1.79 11.82 2.69
N GLY A 106 2.88 12.47 2.26
CA GLY A 106 2.84 13.78 1.63
C GLY A 106 1.97 13.82 0.38
N LYS A 107 1.96 12.78 -0.46
CA LYS A 107 1.00 12.70 -1.58
C LYS A 107 -0.45 12.59 -1.13
N LEU A 108 -0.73 11.91 -0.02
CA LEU A 108 -2.07 11.90 0.57
C LEU A 108 -2.46 13.32 0.99
N MET A 109 -1.64 13.91 1.87
CA MET A 109 -1.90 15.20 2.51
C MET A 109 -1.98 16.34 1.50
N LEU A 110 -1.18 16.33 0.43
CA LEU A 110 -1.09 17.47 -0.49
C LEU A 110 -1.89 17.30 -1.77
N ARG A 111 -2.30 16.07 -2.14
CA ARG A 111 -2.90 15.82 -3.47
C ARG A 111 -4.17 14.99 -3.48
N ARG A 112 -4.38 14.11 -2.49
CA ARG A 112 -5.49 13.14 -2.52
C ARG A 112 -6.64 13.53 -1.59
N ILE A 113 -6.35 14.22 -0.49
CA ILE A 113 -7.39 14.79 0.35
C ILE A 113 -7.77 16.14 -0.26
N ASN A 114 -9.04 16.29 -0.63
CA ASN A 114 -9.59 17.59 -0.98
C ASN A 114 -9.96 18.31 0.31
N TRP A 115 -9.13 19.27 0.71
CA TRP A 115 -9.35 20.07 1.93
C TRP A 115 -10.39 21.19 1.72
N SER A 116 -10.72 21.53 0.48
CA SER A 116 -11.67 22.61 0.17
C SER A 116 -13.13 22.15 0.15
N GLU A 117 -13.38 20.85 -0.05
CA GLU A 117 -14.72 20.24 -0.01
C GLU A 117 -15.36 20.25 1.39
N GLN A 118 -14.65 20.74 2.40
CA GLN A 118 -15.10 20.79 3.79
C GLN A 118 -15.88 22.08 4.13
N LEU A 119 -16.10 22.97 3.16
CA LEU A 119 -16.81 24.25 3.30
C LEU A 119 -18.25 24.24 2.73
N LEU A 120 -18.79 23.08 2.37
CA LEU A 120 -20.19 22.88 1.96
C LEU A 120 -20.91 22.01 3.00
#